data_AF-A0A7J6QG72-F1
#
_entry.id   AF-A0A7J6QG72-F1
#
_cell.length_a   1.000
_cell.length_b   1.000
_cell.length_c   1.000
_cell.angle_alpha   90.00
_cell.angle_beta   90.00
_cell.angle_gamma   90.00
#
_symmetry.space_group_name_H-M   'P 1'
#
loop_
_entity.id
_entity.type
_entity.pdbx_description
1 polymer ?
#
loop_
_entity_poly.entity_id
_entity_poly.type
_entity_poly.pdbx_seq_one_letter_code
_entity_poly.pdbx_strand_id
1 'polypeptide(L)'
;VKRRSEEKGGKILADFGLYRPATLNRTTFLSSAKDFVKRYPVDGFRLDLWLNDLDENIKVVREVLDITKKLGLETALRFMADEWQIVKKEGLGTIADTYFSILWPSCDKSSPPFNSNQFAKKVITNATQAGVHPNTFVLE
;
A
#
# COMPACT_ATOMS: atom_id res chain seq x y z
N VAL A 1 -6.05 2.31 -22.51
CA VAL A 1 -4.98 2.36 -21.50
C VAL A 1 -4.50 0.95 -21.15
N LYS A 2 -5.38 0.04 -20.72
CA LYS A 2 -5.04 -1.37 -20.39
C LYS A 2 -4.10 -2.07 -21.39
N ARG A 3 -4.50 -2.17 -22.66
CA ARG A 3 -3.68 -2.81 -23.71
C ARG A 3 -2.25 -2.26 -23.79
N ARG A 4 -2.07 -0.93 -23.72
CA ARG A 4 -0.75 -0.28 -23.76
C ARG A 4 0.08 -0.55 -22.50
N SER A 5 -0.58 -0.72 -21.35
CA SER A 5 0.07 -1.11 -20.09
C SER A 5 0.59 -2.53 -20.20
N GLU A 6 -0.26 -3.45 -20.65
CA GLU A 6 0.06 -4.88 -20.79
C GLU A 6 1.16 -5.14 -21.82
N GLU A 7 1.13 -4.46 -22.97
CA GLU A 7 2.19 -4.50 -23.99
C GLU A 7 3.58 -4.13 -23.43
N LYS A 8 3.62 -3.41 -22.30
CA LYS A 8 4.85 -3.02 -21.60
C LYS A 8 5.09 -3.80 -20.30
N GLY A 9 4.27 -4.82 -20.02
CA GLY A 9 4.34 -5.60 -18.78
C GLY A 9 3.86 -4.85 -17.53
N GLY A 10 3.17 -3.71 -17.69
CA GLY A 10 2.70 -2.88 -16.59
C GLY A 10 1.33 -3.31 -16.06
N LYS A 11 1.10 -3.10 -14.76
CA LYS A 11 -0.20 -3.29 -14.08
C LYS A 11 -0.91 -1.95 -13.87
N ILE A 12 -2.23 -1.95 -13.89
CA ILE A 12 -3.07 -0.80 -13.54
C ILE A 12 -3.71 -1.04 -12.18
N LEU A 13 -3.34 -0.25 -11.18
CA LEU A 13 -3.96 -0.29 -9.86
C LEU A 13 -4.96 0.87 -9.72
N ALA A 14 -6.17 0.58 -9.23
CA ALA A 14 -7.10 1.61 -8.79
C ALA A 14 -6.78 2.02 -7.36
N ASP A 15 -6.76 3.32 -7.10
CA ASP A 15 -6.61 3.84 -5.74
C ASP A 15 -7.92 3.69 -4.96
N PHE A 16 -7.80 3.12 -3.77
CA PHE A 16 -8.87 3.07 -2.79
C PHE A 16 -8.36 3.75 -1.51
N GLY A 17 -8.66 5.03 -1.39
CA GLY A 17 -8.34 5.82 -0.21
C GLY A 17 -9.48 5.80 0.80
N LEU A 18 -9.14 5.68 2.08
CA LEU A 18 -10.09 5.80 3.18
C LEU A 18 -9.71 6.96 4.10
N TYR A 19 -10.68 7.84 4.37
CA TYR A 19 -10.52 8.92 5.34
C TYR A 19 -10.75 8.41 6.78
N ARG A 20 -10.10 9.06 7.74
CA ARG A 20 -9.98 8.59 9.13
C ARG A 20 -11.11 9.12 10.03
N PRO A 21 -11.60 8.33 11.02
CA PRO A 21 -11.33 6.91 11.24
C PRO A 21 -11.96 6.05 10.14
N ALA A 22 -11.21 5.07 9.63
CA ALA A 22 -11.71 4.22 8.56
C ALA A 22 -12.65 3.14 9.12
N THR A 23 -13.86 3.05 8.58
CA THR A 23 -14.73 1.88 8.78
C THR A 23 -14.91 1.19 7.44
N LEU A 24 -14.99 -0.14 7.47
CA LEU A 24 -15.20 -0.95 6.28
C LEU A 24 -16.50 -1.74 6.40
N ASN A 25 -17.45 -1.45 5.52
CA ASN A 25 -18.56 -2.38 5.28
C ASN A 25 -18.13 -3.41 4.24
N ARG A 26 -17.77 -4.62 4.68
CA ARG A 26 -17.25 -5.69 3.82
C ARG A 26 -18.15 -6.00 2.61
N THR A 27 -19.46 -6.10 2.85
CA THR A 27 -20.44 -6.44 1.80
C THR A 27 -20.50 -5.35 0.73
N THR A 28 -20.51 -4.09 1.18
CA THR A 28 -20.53 -2.93 0.28
C THR A 28 -19.25 -2.87 -0.54
N PHE A 29 -18.08 -2.97 0.12
CA PHE A 29 -16.79 -2.96 -0.58
C PHE A 29 -16.69 -4.09 -1.60
N LEU A 30 -17.06 -5.33 -1.22
CA LEU A 30 -17.04 -6.47 -2.13
C LEU A 30 -17.94 -6.25 -3.37
N SER A 31 -19.16 -5.77 -3.16
CA SER A 31 -20.10 -5.50 -4.26
C SER A 31 -19.58 -4.40 -5.17
N SER A 32 -19.12 -3.29 -4.60
CA SER A 32 -18.58 -2.15 -5.35
C SER A 32 -17.31 -2.52 -6.11
N ALA A 33 -16.39 -3.28 -5.50
CA ALA A 33 -15.17 -3.75 -6.16
C ALA A 33 -15.50 -4.64 -7.36
N LYS A 34 -16.43 -5.60 -7.20
CA LYS A 34 -16.90 -6.47 -8.30
C LYS A 34 -17.51 -5.67 -9.45
N ASP A 35 -18.31 -4.64 -9.15
CA ASP A 35 -18.92 -3.81 -10.18
C ASP A 35 -17.92 -2.85 -10.83
N PHE A 36 -16.94 -2.37 -10.08
CA PHE A 36 -15.87 -1.51 -10.58
C PHE A 36 -15.02 -2.26 -11.62
N VAL A 37 -14.55 -3.47 -11.31
CA VAL A 37 -13.68 -4.24 -12.23
C VAL A 37 -14.40 -4.69 -13.50
N LYS A 38 -15.74 -4.76 -13.52
CA LYS A 38 -16.51 -4.98 -14.76
C LYS A 38 -16.44 -3.79 -15.71
N ARG A 39 -16.28 -2.58 -15.18
CA ARG A 39 -16.33 -1.31 -15.94
C ARG A 39 -14.94 -0.79 -16.25
N TYR A 40 -13.99 -1.04 -15.36
CA TYR A 40 -12.64 -0.50 -15.43
C TYR A 40 -11.62 -1.64 -15.49
N PRO A 41 -10.72 -1.64 -16.49
CA PRO A 41 -9.77 -2.71 -16.68
C PRO A 41 -8.55 -2.53 -15.77
N VAL A 42 -8.73 -2.78 -14.48
CA VAL A 42 -7.67 -2.72 -13.45
C VAL A 42 -7.20 -4.12 -13.08
N ASP A 43 -5.93 -4.21 -12.69
CA ASP A 43 -5.29 -5.44 -12.20
C ASP A 43 -5.47 -5.62 -10.70
N GLY A 44 -5.75 -4.54 -9.98
CA GLY A 44 -6.07 -4.60 -8.56
C GLY A 44 -6.22 -3.24 -7.92
N PHE A 45 -6.08 -3.22 -6.59
CA PHE A 45 -6.30 -2.02 -5.78
C PHE A 45 -5.07 -1.66 -4.96
N ARG A 46 -4.76 -0.37 -4.93
CA ARG A 46 -3.82 0.24 -3.98
C ARG A 46 -4.63 0.88 -2.85
N LEU A 47 -4.55 0.28 -1.66
CA LEU A 47 -5.14 0.86 -0.47
C LEU A 47 -4.26 1.99 0.05
N ASP A 48 -4.82 3.19 0.14
CA ASP A 48 -4.18 4.37 0.73
C ASP A 48 -4.80 4.65 2.10
N LEU A 49 -4.05 4.33 3.16
CA LEU A 49 -4.49 4.52 4.53
C LEU A 49 -3.28 4.72 5.44
N TRP A 50 -3.25 5.83 6.19
CA TRP A 50 -2.25 6.04 7.23
C TRP A 50 -2.49 5.08 8.41
N LEU A 51 -1.43 4.38 8.81
CA LEU A 51 -1.44 3.28 9.78
C LEU A 51 -1.34 3.77 11.24
N ASN A 52 -0.80 4.97 11.46
CA ASN A 52 -0.46 5.51 12.78
C ASN A 52 -1.63 5.95 13.66
N ASP A 53 -2.86 5.99 13.12
CA ASP A 53 -3.96 6.64 13.82
C ASP A 53 -4.73 5.72 14.76
N LEU A 54 -4.98 4.45 14.42
CA LEU A 54 -5.91 3.57 15.15
C LEU A 54 -5.69 2.07 14.86
N ASP A 55 -5.90 1.20 15.86
CA ASP A 55 -5.93 -0.27 15.69
C ASP A 55 -7.01 -0.70 14.67
N GLU A 56 -8.10 0.06 14.56
CA GLU A 56 -9.15 -0.11 13.57
C GLU A 56 -8.62 -0.01 12.13
N ASN A 57 -7.65 0.87 11.85
CA ASN A 57 -7.07 1.01 10.51
C ASN A 57 -6.33 -0.26 10.11
N ILE A 58 -5.61 -0.90 11.04
CA ILE A 58 -4.90 -2.15 10.79
C ILE A 58 -5.88 -3.27 10.44
N LYS A 59 -7.02 -3.34 11.14
CA LYS A 59 -8.10 -4.29 10.80
C LYS A 59 -8.63 -4.03 9.39
N VAL A 60 -8.95 -2.78 9.06
CA VAL A 60 -9.42 -2.40 7.72
C VAL A 60 -8.40 -2.78 6.63
N VAL A 61 -7.10 -2.54 6.84
CA VAL A 61 -6.04 -2.92 5.90
C VAL A 61 -6.10 -4.42 5.59
N ARG A 62 -6.11 -5.26 6.62
CA ARG A 62 -6.16 -6.71 6.43
C ARG A 62 -7.40 -7.14 5.69
N GLU A 63 -8.54 -6.55 6.02
CA GLU A 63 -9.82 -6.90 5.42
C GLU A 63 -9.90 -6.52 3.94
N VAL A 64 -9.47 -5.32 3.57
CA VAL A 64 -9.45 -4.87 2.17
C VAL A 64 -8.51 -5.73 1.34
N LEU A 65 -7.30 -6.02 1.83
CA LEU A 65 -6.32 -6.84 1.12
C LEU A 65 -6.80 -8.29 0.98
N ASP A 66 -7.41 -8.87 2.02
CA ASP A 66 -8.03 -10.20 1.97
C ASP A 66 -9.15 -10.29 0.92
N ILE A 67 -10.07 -9.31 0.91
CA ILE A 67 -11.16 -9.28 -0.08
C ILE A 67 -10.60 -9.12 -1.50
N THR A 68 -9.63 -8.22 -1.68
CA THR A 68 -9.00 -7.97 -2.99
C THR A 68 -8.33 -9.23 -3.52
N LYS A 69 -7.56 -9.93 -2.68
CA LYS A 69 -6.92 -11.20 -3.02
C LYS A 69 -7.94 -12.30 -3.36
N LYS A 70 -9.05 -12.38 -2.63
CA LYS A 70 -10.16 -13.32 -2.91
C LYS A 70 -10.87 -13.05 -4.24
N LEU A 71 -10.80 -11.81 -4.74
CA LEU A 71 -11.29 -11.47 -6.08
C LEU A 71 -10.29 -11.83 -7.19
N GLY A 72 -9.11 -12.37 -6.85
CA GLY A 72 -8.05 -12.69 -7.80
C GLY A 72 -7.34 -11.45 -8.34
N LEU A 73 -7.36 -10.35 -7.57
CA LEU A 73 -6.78 -9.06 -7.93
C LEU A 73 -5.48 -8.81 -7.18
N GLU A 74 -4.62 -7.97 -7.77
CA GLU A 74 -3.39 -7.49 -7.14
C GLU A 74 -3.70 -6.65 -5.90
N THR A 75 -2.94 -6.90 -4.84
CA THR A 75 -3.02 -6.16 -3.60
C THR A 75 -1.84 -5.20 -3.44
N ALA A 76 -2.14 -3.93 -3.20
CA ALA A 76 -1.12 -2.95 -2.89
C ALA A 76 -1.48 -2.13 -1.64
N LEU A 77 -0.46 -1.77 -0.85
CA LEU A 77 -0.60 -0.96 0.36
C LEU A 77 0.29 0.27 0.28
N ARG A 78 -0.29 1.45 0.49
CA ARG A 78 0.38 2.75 0.51
C ARG A 78 0.31 3.37 1.91
N PHE A 79 1.46 3.87 2.39
CA PHE A 79 1.63 4.42 3.74
C PHE A 79 2.88 5.33 3.81
N MET A 80 3.02 6.09 4.90
CA MET A 80 4.14 7.02 5.08
C MET A 80 5.44 6.29 5.45
N ALA A 81 6.59 6.80 5.03
CA ALA A 81 7.88 6.15 5.30
C ALA A 81 8.26 6.03 6.79
N ASP A 82 7.66 6.82 7.68
CA ASP A 82 7.83 6.68 9.14
C ASP A 82 6.99 5.54 9.74
N GLU A 83 6.01 5.01 9.00
CA GLU A 83 5.10 3.96 9.48
C GLU A 83 5.65 2.53 9.30
N TRP A 84 6.89 2.37 8.80
CA TRP A 84 7.54 1.05 8.66
C TRP A 84 7.61 0.27 9.97
N GLN A 85 7.73 0.94 11.12
CA GLN A 85 7.71 0.26 12.42
C GLN A 85 6.35 -0.36 12.72
N ILE A 86 5.25 0.26 12.26
CA ILE A 86 3.90 -0.29 12.39
C ILE A 86 3.75 -1.49 11.48
N VAL A 87 4.18 -1.38 10.22
CA VAL A 87 4.20 -2.52 9.27
C VAL A 87 4.93 -3.71 9.86
N LYS A 88 6.08 -3.50 10.49
CA LYS A 88 6.85 -4.54 11.17
C LYS A 88 6.11 -5.11 12.39
N LYS A 89 5.68 -4.25 13.30
CA LYS A 89 4.99 -4.62 14.55
C LYS A 89 3.73 -5.44 14.28
N GLU A 90 2.97 -5.03 13.28
CA GLU A 90 1.71 -5.66 12.89
C GLU A 90 1.92 -6.79 11.86
N GLY A 91 3.14 -7.06 11.39
CA GLY A 91 3.39 -8.12 10.40
C GLY A 91 2.63 -7.91 9.08
N LEU A 92 2.57 -6.66 8.60
CA LEU A 92 1.94 -6.31 7.33
C LEU A 92 2.90 -6.45 6.14
N GLY A 93 4.19 -6.72 6.36
CA GLY A 93 5.20 -6.76 5.29
C GLY A 93 5.10 -7.96 4.33
N THR A 94 4.17 -8.89 4.56
CA THR A 94 3.99 -10.09 3.72
C THR A 94 2.56 -10.30 3.20
N ILE A 95 1.64 -9.36 3.47
CA ILE A 95 0.21 -9.52 3.16
C ILE A 95 -0.23 -8.88 1.84
N ALA A 96 0.54 -7.93 1.30
CA ALA A 96 0.28 -7.27 0.03
C ALA A 96 1.33 -7.70 -1.02
N ASP A 97 0.95 -7.68 -2.29
CA ASP A 97 1.84 -8.01 -3.39
C ASP A 97 2.82 -6.86 -3.69
N THR A 98 2.38 -5.61 -3.48
CA THR A 98 3.23 -4.41 -3.65
C THR A 98 3.04 -3.42 -2.50
N TYR A 99 4.12 -2.75 -2.11
CA TYR A 99 4.14 -1.73 -1.06
C TYR A 99 4.57 -0.38 -1.64
N PHE A 100 3.87 0.69 -1.29
CA PHE A 100 4.19 2.05 -1.70
C PHE A 100 4.51 2.87 -0.45
N SER A 101 5.75 3.36 -0.35
CA SER A 101 6.19 4.17 0.78
C SER A 101 6.30 5.62 0.35
N ILE A 102 5.42 6.47 0.90
CA ILE A 102 5.40 7.90 0.63
C ILE A 102 6.60 8.54 1.31
N LEU A 103 7.48 9.13 0.49
CA LEU A 103 8.65 9.86 0.89
C LEU A 103 8.27 11.32 1.10
N TRP A 104 7.90 11.68 2.32
CA TRP A 104 7.70 13.08 2.66
C TRP A 104 9.01 13.69 3.18
N PRO A 105 9.47 14.84 2.66
CA PRO A 105 10.63 15.52 3.21
C PRO A 105 10.33 15.96 4.64
N SER A 106 11.17 15.52 5.58
CA SER A 106 11.11 16.01 6.95
C SER A 106 11.89 17.31 7.07
N CYS A 107 11.28 18.32 7.70
CA CYS A 107 11.97 19.56 8.07
C CYS A 107 12.77 19.43 9.37
N ASP A 108 12.80 18.23 9.98
CA ASP A 108 13.59 17.97 11.18
C ASP A 108 15.07 17.77 10.83
N LYS A 109 15.94 18.56 11.48
CA LYS A 109 17.40 18.48 11.36
C LYS A 109 17.98 17.13 11.80
N SER A 110 17.25 16.34 12.59
CA SER A 110 17.65 14.99 13.01
C SER A 110 17.49 13.93 11.90
N SER A 111 16.72 14.25 10.85
CA SER A 111 16.49 13.34 9.73
C SER A 111 17.58 13.48 8.65
N PRO A 112 17.98 12.37 8.01
CA PRO A 112 18.87 12.44 6.85
C PRO A 112 18.27 13.36 5.78
N PRO A 113 19.08 14.13 5.04
CA PRO A 113 18.60 14.93 3.92
C PRO A 113 17.78 14.07 2.95
N PHE A 114 16.63 14.60 2.56
CA PHE A 114 15.76 14.00 1.54
C PHE A 114 16.57 13.73 0.26
N ASN A 115 16.29 12.61 -0.41
CA ASN A 115 17.02 12.16 -1.61
C ASN A 115 18.54 11.93 -1.45
N SER A 116 19.01 11.66 -0.23
CA SER A 116 20.40 11.19 -0.02
C SER A 116 20.51 9.67 -0.05
N ASN A 117 21.73 9.14 -0.32
CA ASN A 117 22.02 7.71 -0.18
C ASN A 117 21.72 7.17 1.22
N GLN A 118 21.92 8.00 2.26
CA GLN A 118 21.59 7.65 3.64
C GLN A 118 20.09 7.53 3.85
N PHE A 119 19.30 8.44 3.28
CA PHE A 119 17.85 8.38 3.29
C PHE A 119 17.35 7.09 2.60
N ALA A 120 17.80 6.83 1.37
CA ALA A 120 17.42 5.62 0.63
C ALA A 120 17.78 4.35 1.41
N LYS A 121 19.01 4.26 1.95
CA LYS A 121 19.45 3.11 2.75
C LYS A 121 18.58 2.91 3.99
N LYS A 122 18.18 3.99 4.68
CA LYS A 122 17.31 3.92 5.86
C LYS A 122 15.94 3.35 5.49
N VAL A 123 15.32 3.84 4.42
CA VAL A 123 14.00 3.36 3.97
C VAL A 123 14.06 1.88 3.55
N ILE A 124 15.05 1.48 2.75
CA ILE A 124 15.24 0.09 2.30
C ILE A 124 15.46 -0.85 3.49
N THR A 125 16.28 -0.43 4.45
CA THR A 125 16.54 -1.21 5.67
C THR A 125 15.27 -1.42 6.47
N ASN A 126 14.48 -0.36 6.66
CA ASN A 126 13.21 -0.43 7.39
C ASN A 126 12.20 -1.36 6.68
N ALA A 127 12.08 -1.26 5.35
CA ALA A 127 11.21 -2.14 4.56
C ALA A 127 11.61 -3.61 4.71
N THR A 128 12.91 -3.91 4.58
CA THR A 128 13.46 -5.26 4.72
C THR A 128 13.22 -5.81 6.13
N GLN A 129 13.44 -4.98 7.17
CA GLN A 129 13.18 -5.37 8.56
C GLN A 129 11.69 -5.57 8.87
N ALA A 130 10.79 -4.96 8.10
CA ALA A 130 9.36 -5.19 8.17
C ALA A 130 8.91 -6.46 7.43
N GLY A 131 9.84 -7.17 6.76
CA GLY A 131 9.57 -8.40 6.02
C GLY A 131 9.22 -8.21 4.56
N VAL A 132 9.30 -6.97 4.03
CA VAL A 132 9.00 -6.69 2.63
C VAL A 132 10.16 -7.11 1.73
N HIS A 133 9.84 -7.77 0.62
CA HIS A 133 10.82 -8.16 -0.37
C HIS A 133 11.28 -6.93 -1.17
N PRO A 134 12.59 -6.74 -1.45
CA PRO A 134 13.07 -5.52 -2.09
C PRO A 134 12.46 -5.20 -3.46
N ASN A 135 12.07 -6.23 -4.22
CA ASN A 135 11.45 -6.06 -5.54
C ASN A 135 9.94 -5.79 -5.49
N THR A 136 9.34 -5.74 -4.30
CA THR A 136 7.90 -5.51 -4.13
C THR A 136 7.58 -4.21 -3.41
N PHE A 137 8.58 -3.34 -3.18
CA PHE A 137 8.33 -2.00 -2.64
C PHE A 137 8.72 -0.91 -3.64
N VAL A 138 7.94 0.15 -3.65
CA VAL A 138 8.11 1.34 -4.47
C VAL A 138 8.22 2.54 -3.53
N LEU A 139 9.18 3.41 -3.81
CA LEU A 139 9.31 4.70 -3.14
C LEU A 139 8.56 5.75 -3.97
N GLU A 140 7.63 6.47 -3.34
CA GLU A 140 6.76 7.46 -3.97
C GLU A 140 6.98 8.87 -3.41
#